data_AF-A0A7X4JNQ1-F1
#
_entry.id   AF-A0A7X4JNQ1-F1
#
_cell.length_a   1.000
_cell.length_b   1.000
_cell.length_c   1.000
_cell.angle_alpha   90.00
_cell.angle_beta   90.00
_cell.angle_gamma   90.00
#
_symmetry.space_group_name_H-M   'P 1'
#
loop_
_entity.id
_entity.type
_entity.pdbx_description
1 polymer ?
#
loop_
_entity_poly.entity_id
_entity_poly.type
_entity_poly.pdbx_seq_one_letter_code
_entity_poly.pdbx_strand_id
1 'polypeptide(L)'
;MKQFIALSPRGNSVLRRNLLIGLLLVSFGLAGCGGKLGEIEPAAVDTAIADAAAAVAAAREADAPSLAADAFAIAVSNLEAAKTALAEKKGDEALRLAYQAISDARIARRDALNIAKNAELNAALLQKATGADELRQTLSAKEEKLAEVRTEVRDLQREQEKRNQTLSELQEKNRELRDKRATYSAQVAELSKTLEAIQKRATRAETELRNYGRDVLNLRQKLEVAERMAKEEGHQKRAVVAEINSLRREFREQAAIYTEKLAEASQVQTDKQHEEYLKQKAQEARAYVDSQPVLHPPKTGQTSLSTAQIAAGKAALRNWENTWYSRNLDAHLSYYTPGVVTDKVVIHESQEHRNKIDLQQLQSDLREMNTYGWSKVKMDTQVEGESVIGINRLTRLVTPAADENATALYNIWIREVWMHEVGNAWKIHHEVWQIYENVPNF
;
A
#
# COMPACT_ATOMS: atom_id res chain seq x y z
N MET A 1 7.99 1.68 -54.06
CA MET A 1 9.39 2.11 -53.82
C MET A 1 10.09 0.94 -53.13
N LYS A 2 10.73 -0.03 -53.80
CA LYS A 2 12.03 0.01 -54.50
C LYS A 2 13.06 0.91 -53.82
N GLN A 3 13.93 0.31 -52.99
CA GLN A 3 15.35 0.65 -52.92
C GLN A 3 16.18 -0.62 -52.73
N PHE A 4 16.93 -0.94 -53.77
CA PHE A 4 18.12 -1.79 -53.79
C PHE A 4 19.28 -0.97 -53.23
N ILE A 5 20.15 -1.58 -52.41
CA ILE A 5 21.60 -1.36 -52.51
C ILE A 5 22.27 -2.74 -52.43
N ALA A 6 22.91 -3.09 -53.54
CA ALA A 6 23.86 -4.18 -53.69
C ALA A 6 25.28 -3.69 -53.36
N LEU A 7 26.19 -4.62 -53.07
CA LEU A 7 27.66 -4.66 -53.29
C LEU A 7 28.24 -5.64 -52.25
N SER A 8 29.20 -6.53 -52.48
CA SER A 8 29.82 -7.18 -53.64
C SER A 8 30.86 -8.15 -53.03
N PRO A 9 31.11 -9.33 -53.62
CA PRO A 9 32.07 -10.32 -53.14
C PRO A 9 33.50 -10.08 -53.70
N ARG A 10 34.51 -10.20 -52.84
CA ARG A 10 35.94 -10.45 -53.18
C ARG A 10 36.39 -11.57 -52.23
N GLY A 11 36.93 -12.71 -52.64
CA GLY A 11 37.70 -13.03 -53.84
C GLY A 11 39.17 -13.15 -53.46
N ASN A 12 39.67 -14.39 -53.33
CA ASN A 12 40.93 -14.88 -53.90
C ASN A 12 41.11 -16.36 -53.48
N SER A 13 41.16 -17.37 -54.35
CA SER A 13 41.92 -17.58 -55.60
C SER A 13 43.41 -17.92 -55.40
N VAL A 14 43.73 -19.08 -54.83
CA VAL A 14 44.98 -19.77 -55.19
C VAL A 14 44.76 -21.30 -55.09
N LEU A 15 45.29 -22.04 -56.07
CA LEU A 15 45.39 -23.51 -56.17
C LEU A 15 44.24 -24.27 -56.85
N ARG A 16 43.88 -23.81 -58.06
CA ARG A 16 43.65 -24.70 -59.21
C ARG A 16 44.76 -24.46 -60.23
N ARG A 17 45.79 -25.30 -60.27
CA ARG A 17 46.60 -25.65 -61.46
C ARG A 17 47.77 -26.57 -61.08
N ASN A 18 47.99 -27.59 -61.92
CA ASN A 18 49.16 -28.48 -61.99
C ASN A 18 49.12 -29.59 -60.91
N LEU A 19 49.24 -30.89 -61.15
CA LEU A 19 49.66 -31.79 -62.23
C LEU A 19 48.96 -33.14 -61.89
N LEU A 20 48.36 -33.99 -62.75
CA LEU A 20 48.77 -34.47 -64.07
C LEU A 20 50.27 -34.73 -64.14
N ILE A 21 50.75 -35.69 -63.34
CA ILE A 21 51.97 -36.51 -63.53
C ILE A 21 51.89 -37.64 -62.51
N GLY A 22 52.09 -38.88 -62.95
CA GLY A 22 52.00 -40.08 -62.12
C GLY A 22 51.42 -41.31 -62.82
N LEU A 23 51.07 -41.19 -64.10
CA LEU A 23 51.00 -42.30 -65.04
C LEU A 23 52.45 -42.63 -65.47
N LEU A 24 53.12 -43.47 -64.67
CA LEU A 24 54.39 -44.12 -64.98
C LEU A 24 54.32 -45.49 -64.29
N LEU A 25 54.02 -46.52 -65.06
CA LEU A 25 55.06 -47.46 -65.52
C LEU A 25 55.67 -48.24 -64.35
N VAL A 26 54.92 -49.22 -63.86
CA VAL A 26 55.52 -50.53 -63.61
C VAL A 26 54.88 -51.50 -64.60
N SER A 27 55.30 -51.35 -65.84
CA SER A 27 55.30 -52.39 -66.84
C SER A 27 56.24 -53.51 -66.37
N PHE A 28 55.70 -54.52 -65.69
CA PHE A 28 56.32 -55.84 -65.73
C PHE A 28 55.87 -56.53 -67.01
N GLY A 29 56.85 -56.75 -67.88
CA GLY A 29 56.66 -57.23 -69.23
C GLY A 29 55.97 -58.59 -69.28
N LEU A 30 55.00 -58.66 -70.19
CA LEU A 30 54.63 -59.87 -70.88
C LEU A 30 55.85 -60.38 -71.67
N ALA A 31 56.67 -61.21 -71.02
CA ALA A 31 57.44 -62.22 -71.71
C ALA A 31 56.56 -63.47 -71.78
N GLY A 32 55.95 -63.68 -72.95
CA GLY A 32 55.45 -64.99 -73.32
C GLY A 32 56.61 -65.96 -73.44
N CYS A 33 56.84 -66.74 -72.39
CA CYS A 33 57.45 -68.06 -72.48
C CYS A 33 56.35 -69.07 -72.12
N GLY A 34 55.72 -69.63 -73.14
CA GLY A 34 55.00 -70.89 -73.00
C GLY A 34 55.99 -71.96 -72.58
N GLY A 35 55.84 -72.47 -71.36
CA GLY A 35 56.68 -73.52 -70.81
C GLY A 35 56.32 -73.81 -69.36
N LYS A 36 55.47 -74.82 -69.16
CA LYS A 36 55.14 -75.49 -67.88
C LYS A 36 54.67 -74.58 -66.74
N LEU A 37 53.39 -74.74 -66.34
CA LEU A 37 52.89 -74.37 -65.01
C LEU A 37 53.82 -74.99 -63.95
N GLY A 38 54.76 -74.19 -63.47
CA GLY A 38 55.63 -74.51 -62.35
C GLY A 38 54.81 -74.48 -61.07
N GLU A 39 55.08 -75.43 -60.18
CA GLU A 39 54.55 -75.47 -58.82
C GLU A 39 54.69 -74.08 -58.18
N ILE A 40 53.58 -73.49 -57.75
CA ILE A 40 53.61 -72.32 -56.88
C ILE A 40 54.36 -72.75 -55.62
N GLU A 41 55.46 -72.06 -55.28
CA GLU A 41 56.20 -72.37 -54.06
C GLU A 41 55.27 -72.25 -52.84
N PRO A 42 55.11 -73.32 -52.04
CA PRO A 42 54.23 -73.32 -50.86
C PRO A 42 54.51 -72.15 -49.91
N ALA A 43 55.77 -71.71 -49.81
CA ALA A 43 56.21 -70.58 -49.00
C ALA A 43 55.54 -69.24 -49.37
N ALA A 44 55.19 -69.01 -50.66
CA ALA A 44 54.53 -67.80 -51.10
C ALA A 44 53.04 -67.77 -50.71
N VAL A 45 52.38 -68.95 -50.69
CA VAL A 45 50.98 -69.09 -50.27
C VAL A 45 50.85 -68.97 -48.75
N ASP A 46 51.78 -69.58 -48.01
CA ASP A 46 51.84 -69.48 -46.54
C ASP A 46 52.03 -68.03 -46.07
N THR A 47 52.90 -67.27 -46.76
CA THR A 47 53.13 -65.84 -46.48
C THR A 47 51.86 -65.02 -46.73
N ALA A 48 51.17 -65.25 -47.85
CA ALA A 48 49.94 -64.53 -48.18
C ALA A 48 48.80 -64.82 -47.17
N ILE A 49 48.69 -66.07 -46.69
CA ILE A 49 47.71 -66.45 -45.67
C ILE A 49 48.07 -65.83 -44.31
N ALA A 50 49.36 -65.77 -43.96
CA ALA A 50 49.83 -65.09 -42.75
C ALA A 50 49.53 -63.58 -42.79
N ASP A 51 49.78 -62.92 -43.92
CA ASP A 51 49.44 -61.51 -44.14
C ASP A 51 47.93 -61.26 -44.09
N ALA A 52 47.13 -62.18 -44.64
CA ALA A 52 45.67 -62.14 -44.55
C ALA A 52 45.19 -62.28 -43.09
N ALA A 53 45.76 -63.21 -42.33
CA ALA A 53 45.46 -63.37 -40.91
C ALA A 53 45.83 -62.11 -40.10
N ALA A 54 46.98 -61.50 -40.38
CA ALA A 54 47.41 -60.24 -39.75
C ALA A 54 46.47 -59.08 -40.13
N ALA A 55 46.01 -58.99 -41.38
CA ALA A 55 45.07 -57.97 -41.82
C ALA A 55 43.70 -58.12 -41.12
N VAL A 56 43.18 -59.35 -41.00
CA VAL A 56 41.94 -59.65 -40.27
C VAL A 56 42.08 -59.32 -38.77
N ALA A 57 43.22 -59.63 -38.14
CA ALA A 57 43.49 -59.27 -36.76
C ALA A 57 43.49 -57.74 -36.56
N ALA A 58 44.15 -57.00 -37.45
CA ALA A 58 44.20 -55.54 -37.37
C ALA A 58 42.84 -54.88 -37.66
N ALA A 59 41.97 -55.52 -38.46
CA ALA A 59 40.58 -55.09 -38.62
C ALA A 59 39.77 -55.34 -37.34
N ARG A 60 40.01 -56.48 -36.67
CA ARG A 60 39.37 -56.79 -35.37
C ARG A 60 39.78 -55.81 -34.27
N GLU A 61 41.04 -55.42 -34.19
CA GLU A 61 41.52 -54.39 -33.24
C GLU A 61 40.86 -53.02 -33.46
N ALA A 62 40.46 -52.71 -34.69
CA ALA A 62 39.70 -51.51 -35.02
C ALA A 62 38.18 -51.66 -34.79
N ASP A 63 37.75 -52.74 -34.13
CA ASP A 63 36.35 -53.07 -33.86
C ASP A 63 35.48 -53.24 -35.13
N ALA A 64 36.09 -53.69 -36.23
CA ALA A 64 35.35 -54.04 -37.44
C ALA A 64 34.24 -55.10 -37.26
N PRO A 65 34.32 -56.07 -36.33
CA PRO A 65 33.20 -56.98 -36.07
C PRO A 65 31.89 -56.26 -35.68
N SER A 66 31.97 -55.13 -34.98
CA SER A 66 30.79 -54.36 -34.57
C SER A 66 30.47 -53.22 -35.55
N LEU A 67 31.49 -52.54 -36.07
CA LEU A 67 31.31 -51.30 -36.84
C LEU A 67 31.26 -51.53 -38.37
N ALA A 68 31.84 -52.62 -38.86
CA ALA A 68 31.91 -52.96 -40.28
C ALA A 68 31.68 -54.46 -40.50
N ALA A 69 30.63 -54.99 -39.87
CA ALA A 69 30.37 -56.42 -39.70
C ALA A 69 30.36 -57.19 -41.04
N ASP A 70 29.73 -56.65 -42.07
CA ASP A 70 29.60 -57.30 -43.37
C ASP A 70 30.95 -57.48 -44.07
N ALA A 71 31.76 -56.42 -44.15
CA ALA A 71 33.08 -56.46 -44.75
C ALA A 71 34.06 -57.33 -43.93
N PHE A 72 33.93 -57.31 -42.60
CA PHE A 72 34.72 -58.16 -41.71
C PHE A 72 34.37 -59.65 -41.88
N ALA A 73 33.08 -59.98 -41.99
CA ALA A 73 32.62 -61.35 -42.22
C ALA A 73 33.11 -61.91 -43.56
N ILE A 74 33.10 -61.10 -44.62
CA ILE A 74 33.64 -61.47 -45.93
C ILE A 74 35.16 -61.73 -45.84
N ALA A 75 35.92 -60.87 -45.15
CA ALA A 75 37.35 -61.04 -44.97
C ALA A 75 37.71 -62.33 -44.22
N VAL A 76 36.96 -62.65 -43.15
CA VAL A 76 37.13 -63.90 -42.38
C VAL A 76 36.77 -65.11 -43.24
N SER A 77 35.68 -65.05 -44.00
CA SER A 77 35.24 -66.12 -44.90
C SER A 77 36.29 -66.41 -45.97
N ASN A 78 36.84 -65.36 -46.61
CA ASN A 78 37.90 -65.50 -47.63
C ASN A 78 39.20 -66.06 -47.04
N LEU A 79 39.56 -65.70 -45.80
CA LEU A 79 40.72 -66.25 -45.10
C LEU A 79 40.56 -67.76 -44.82
N GLU A 80 39.40 -68.19 -44.35
CA GLU A 80 39.12 -69.61 -44.09
C GLU A 80 39.04 -70.41 -45.39
N ALA A 81 38.48 -69.84 -46.46
CA ALA A 81 38.48 -70.44 -47.79
C ALA A 81 39.91 -70.58 -48.35
N ALA A 82 40.79 -69.59 -48.12
CA ALA A 82 42.20 -69.65 -48.52
C ALA A 82 42.97 -70.78 -47.81
N LYS A 83 42.77 -70.93 -46.48
CA LYS A 83 43.36 -72.03 -45.70
C LYS A 83 42.87 -73.40 -46.18
N THR A 84 41.59 -73.50 -46.52
CA THR A 84 40.99 -74.73 -47.05
C THR A 84 41.59 -75.09 -48.42
N ALA A 85 41.70 -74.11 -49.32
CA ALA A 85 42.32 -74.30 -50.64
C ALA A 85 43.81 -74.72 -50.55
N LEU A 86 44.56 -74.18 -49.58
CA LEU A 86 45.94 -74.61 -49.30
C LEU A 86 45.98 -76.09 -48.86
N ALA A 87 45.09 -76.50 -47.95
CA ALA A 87 45.01 -77.90 -47.50
C ALA A 87 44.67 -78.87 -48.64
N GLU A 88 43.88 -78.42 -49.62
CA GLU A 88 43.54 -79.15 -50.85
C GLU A 88 44.62 -79.09 -51.94
N LYS A 89 45.76 -78.43 -51.67
CA LYS A 89 46.88 -78.23 -52.62
C LYS A 89 46.51 -77.40 -53.86
N LYS A 90 45.53 -76.50 -53.75
CA LYS A 90 45.11 -75.54 -54.79
C LYS A 90 45.77 -74.17 -54.54
N GLY A 91 47.07 -74.07 -54.83
CA GLY A 91 47.88 -72.91 -54.46
C GLY A 91 47.47 -71.57 -55.10
N ASP A 92 46.96 -71.60 -56.34
CA ASP A 92 46.48 -70.42 -57.07
C ASP A 92 45.19 -69.86 -56.49
N GLU A 93 44.24 -70.75 -56.15
CA GLU A 93 43.00 -70.41 -55.48
C GLU A 93 43.25 -69.88 -54.06
N ALA A 94 44.15 -70.53 -53.30
CA ALA A 94 44.55 -70.09 -51.97
C ALA A 94 45.17 -68.69 -51.97
N LEU A 95 46.06 -68.41 -52.93
CA LEU A 95 46.70 -67.09 -53.07
C LEU A 95 45.67 -66.01 -53.41
N ARG A 96 44.75 -66.28 -54.36
CA ARG A 96 43.68 -65.35 -54.75
C ARG A 96 42.77 -65.02 -53.57
N LEU A 97 42.33 -66.04 -52.83
CA LEU A 97 41.45 -65.87 -51.66
C LEU A 97 42.16 -65.14 -50.51
N ALA A 98 43.45 -65.39 -50.30
CA ALA A 98 44.25 -64.67 -49.30
C ALA A 98 44.37 -63.17 -49.63
N TYR A 99 44.63 -62.81 -50.89
CA TYR A 99 44.64 -61.40 -51.30
C TYR A 99 43.27 -60.72 -51.21
N GLN A 100 42.19 -61.45 -51.51
CA GLN A 100 40.82 -60.96 -51.29
C GLN A 100 40.58 -60.69 -49.80
N ALA A 101 40.94 -61.64 -48.92
CA ALA A 101 40.85 -61.47 -47.48
C ALA A 101 41.66 -60.27 -46.96
N ILE A 102 42.87 -60.02 -47.48
CA ILE A 102 43.67 -58.82 -47.15
C ILE A 102 42.94 -57.54 -47.55
N SER A 103 42.41 -57.49 -48.78
CA SER A 103 41.69 -56.32 -49.30
C SER A 103 40.44 -56.04 -48.47
N ASP A 104 39.62 -57.05 -48.24
CA ASP A 104 38.37 -56.94 -47.50
C ASP A 104 38.62 -56.58 -46.02
N ALA A 105 39.66 -57.14 -45.40
CA ALA A 105 40.06 -56.78 -44.04
C ALA A 105 40.53 -55.31 -43.95
N ARG A 106 41.27 -54.82 -44.95
CA ARG A 106 41.69 -53.41 -44.99
C ARG A 106 40.51 -52.46 -45.18
N ILE A 107 39.53 -52.83 -46.01
CA ILE A 107 38.28 -52.08 -46.19
C ILE A 107 37.50 -52.05 -44.87
N ALA A 108 37.27 -53.22 -44.26
CA ALA A 108 36.57 -53.34 -42.97
C ALA A 108 37.23 -52.51 -41.87
N ARG A 109 38.57 -52.56 -41.77
CA ARG A 109 39.34 -51.73 -40.84
C ARG A 109 39.13 -50.24 -41.09
N ARG A 110 39.22 -49.80 -42.35
CA ARG A 110 39.08 -48.38 -42.71
C ARG A 110 37.68 -47.87 -42.36
N ASP A 111 36.66 -48.66 -42.68
CA ASP A 111 35.27 -48.27 -42.44
C ASP A 111 34.97 -48.23 -40.95
N ALA A 112 35.45 -49.21 -40.17
CA ALA A 112 35.33 -49.20 -38.72
C ALA A 112 35.99 -47.95 -38.08
N LEU A 113 37.22 -47.61 -38.49
CA LEU A 113 37.91 -46.40 -38.01
C LEU A 113 37.17 -45.11 -38.38
N ASN A 114 36.61 -45.04 -39.60
CA ASN A 114 35.83 -43.87 -40.04
C ASN A 114 34.52 -43.74 -39.26
N ILE A 115 33.82 -44.85 -39.01
CA ILE A 115 32.58 -44.88 -38.23
C ILE A 115 32.86 -44.46 -36.79
N ALA A 116 33.90 -45.02 -36.16
CA ALA A 116 34.30 -44.64 -34.80
C ALA A 116 34.63 -43.15 -34.70
N LYS A 117 35.42 -42.62 -35.64
CA LYS A 117 35.78 -41.20 -35.67
C LYS A 117 34.57 -40.30 -35.89
N ASN A 118 33.65 -40.67 -36.78
CA ASN A 118 32.43 -39.90 -37.02
C ASN A 118 31.49 -39.94 -35.81
N ALA A 119 31.40 -41.06 -35.10
CA ALA A 119 30.63 -41.17 -33.86
C ALA A 119 31.19 -40.25 -32.77
N GLU A 120 32.51 -40.21 -32.58
CA GLU A 120 33.18 -39.31 -31.63
C GLU A 120 32.93 -37.83 -31.97
N LEU A 121 33.07 -37.44 -33.24
CA LEU A 121 32.81 -36.08 -33.70
C LEU A 121 31.34 -35.69 -33.51
N ASN A 122 30.40 -36.58 -33.81
CA ASN A 122 28.97 -36.34 -33.61
C ASN A 122 28.63 -36.19 -32.12
N ALA A 123 29.22 -37.03 -31.25
CA ALA A 123 29.04 -36.91 -29.81
C ALA A 123 29.56 -35.55 -29.29
N ALA A 124 30.75 -35.13 -29.73
CA ALA A 124 31.31 -33.83 -29.37
C ALA A 124 30.47 -32.65 -29.89
N LEU A 125 29.92 -32.75 -31.11
CA LEU A 125 29.02 -31.75 -31.66
C LEU A 125 27.72 -31.64 -30.87
N LEU A 126 27.11 -32.77 -30.50
CA LEU A 126 25.90 -32.79 -29.68
C LEU A 126 26.15 -32.17 -28.30
N GLN A 127 27.28 -32.49 -27.67
CA GLN A 127 27.66 -31.89 -26.39
C GLN A 127 27.86 -30.36 -26.50
N LYS A 128 28.48 -29.89 -27.59
CA LYS A 128 28.63 -28.44 -27.81
C LYS A 128 27.31 -27.75 -28.14
N ALA A 129 26.43 -28.40 -28.89
CA ALA A 129 25.10 -27.87 -29.24
C ALA A 129 24.23 -27.71 -27.98
N THR A 130 24.19 -28.73 -27.12
CA THR A 130 23.48 -28.68 -25.84
C THR A 130 24.03 -27.57 -24.94
N GLY A 131 25.35 -27.45 -24.78
CA GLY A 131 25.95 -26.36 -24.03
C GLY A 131 25.66 -24.96 -24.61
N ALA A 132 25.59 -24.83 -25.94
CA ALA A 132 25.22 -23.56 -26.57
C ALA A 132 23.75 -23.19 -26.32
N ASP A 133 22.84 -24.16 -26.31
CA ASP A 133 21.43 -23.92 -26.02
C ASP A 133 21.19 -23.57 -24.54
N GLU A 134 21.90 -24.22 -23.61
CA GLU A 134 21.90 -23.85 -22.18
C GLU A 134 22.39 -22.41 -21.96
N LEU A 135 23.45 -22.00 -22.67
CA LEU A 135 23.96 -20.64 -22.62
C LEU A 135 22.95 -19.63 -23.19
N ARG A 136 22.28 -19.96 -24.29
CA ARG A 136 21.22 -19.10 -24.86
C ARG A 136 20.04 -18.93 -23.91
N GLN A 137 19.59 -20.01 -23.29
CA GLN A 137 18.52 -19.95 -22.28
C GLN A 137 18.93 -19.09 -21.08
N THR A 138 20.15 -19.27 -20.58
CA THR A 138 20.70 -18.47 -19.48
C THR A 138 20.81 -16.99 -19.84
N LEU A 139 21.24 -16.67 -21.06
CA LEU A 139 21.33 -15.30 -21.56
C LEU A 139 19.94 -14.67 -21.62
N SER A 140 18.97 -15.35 -22.22
CA SER A 140 17.59 -14.87 -22.34
C SER A 140 16.97 -14.60 -20.97
N ALA A 141 17.15 -15.50 -20.00
CA ALA A 141 16.66 -15.31 -18.64
C ALA A 141 17.33 -14.12 -17.93
N LYS A 142 18.62 -13.86 -18.20
CA LYS A 142 19.33 -12.69 -17.65
C LYS A 142 18.87 -11.39 -18.31
N GLU A 143 18.58 -11.40 -19.60
CA GLU A 143 18.05 -10.23 -20.32
C GLU A 143 16.66 -9.85 -19.82
N GLU A 144 15.80 -10.83 -19.57
CA GLU A 144 14.47 -10.62 -18.99
C GLU A 144 14.56 -10.01 -17.59
N LYS A 145 15.39 -10.58 -16.70
CA LYS A 145 15.65 -10.00 -15.37
C LYS A 145 16.23 -8.58 -15.45
N LEU A 146 17.10 -8.31 -16.42
CA LEU A 146 17.64 -6.96 -16.61
C LEU A 146 16.56 -5.96 -17.05
N ALA A 147 15.61 -6.39 -17.89
CA ALA A 147 14.47 -5.57 -18.29
C ALA A 147 13.57 -5.25 -17.10
N GLU A 148 13.27 -6.25 -16.25
CA GLU A 148 12.49 -6.09 -15.02
C GLU A 148 13.15 -5.10 -14.04
N VAL A 149 14.45 -5.27 -13.78
CA VAL A 149 15.20 -4.34 -12.90
C VAL A 149 15.21 -2.91 -13.48
N ARG A 150 15.32 -2.75 -14.81
CA ARG A 150 15.25 -1.43 -15.44
C ARG A 150 13.88 -0.78 -15.28
N THR A 151 12.80 -1.55 -15.30
CA THR A 151 11.46 -1.03 -15.03
C THR A 151 11.31 -0.61 -13.57
N GLU A 152 11.77 -1.45 -12.64
CA GLU A 152 11.74 -1.16 -11.20
C GLU A 152 12.51 0.13 -10.85
N VAL A 153 13.71 0.31 -11.42
CA VAL A 153 14.50 1.54 -11.22
C VAL A 153 13.77 2.78 -11.72
N ARG A 154 13.07 2.71 -12.86
CA ARG A 154 12.28 3.84 -13.37
C ARG A 154 11.11 4.16 -12.46
N ASP A 155 10.45 3.14 -11.92
CA ASP A 155 9.31 3.34 -11.02
C ASP A 155 9.77 3.95 -9.68
N LEU A 156 10.90 3.49 -9.14
CA LEU A 156 11.53 4.08 -7.96
C LEU A 156 11.93 5.54 -8.17
N GLN A 157 12.43 5.90 -9.36
CA GLN A 157 12.73 7.30 -9.70
C GLN A 157 11.47 8.17 -9.70
N ARG A 158 10.36 7.68 -10.28
CA ARG A 158 9.07 8.41 -10.25
C ARG A 158 8.53 8.54 -8.83
N GLU A 159 8.65 7.51 -8.00
CA GLU A 159 8.29 7.61 -6.58
C GLU A 159 9.13 8.66 -5.84
N GLN A 160 10.43 8.71 -6.10
CA GLN A 160 11.33 9.69 -5.49
C GLN A 160 10.94 11.12 -5.88
N GLU A 161 10.62 11.36 -7.16
CA GLU A 161 10.12 12.66 -7.63
C GLU A 161 8.82 13.06 -6.93
N LYS A 162 7.87 12.12 -6.81
CA LYS A 162 6.60 12.36 -6.12
C LYS A 162 6.81 12.69 -4.64
N ARG A 163 7.69 11.95 -3.95
CA ARG A 163 8.03 12.22 -2.54
C ARG A 163 8.67 13.60 -2.38
N ASN A 164 9.55 14.01 -3.30
CA ASN A 164 10.15 15.34 -3.27
C ASN A 164 9.12 16.46 -3.47
N GLN A 165 8.14 16.26 -4.36
CA GLN A 165 7.02 17.20 -4.54
C GLN A 165 6.19 17.32 -3.26
N THR A 166 5.79 16.20 -2.66
CA THR A 166 5.04 16.19 -1.39
C THR A 166 5.83 16.87 -0.26
N LEU A 167 7.15 16.67 -0.19
CA LEU A 167 8.00 17.34 0.80
C LEU A 167 7.96 18.86 0.62
N SER A 168 8.02 19.34 -0.62
CA SER A 168 7.95 20.78 -0.94
C SER A 168 6.60 21.37 -0.52
N GLU A 169 5.50 20.70 -0.85
CA GLU A 169 4.14 21.12 -0.47
C GLU A 169 3.97 21.16 1.05
N LEU A 170 4.50 20.18 1.77
CA LEU A 170 4.46 20.14 3.23
C LEU A 170 5.30 21.27 3.85
N GLN A 171 6.45 21.59 3.28
CA GLN A 171 7.27 22.72 3.73
C GLN A 171 6.55 24.06 3.54
N GLU A 172 5.85 24.24 2.42
CA GLU A 172 5.05 25.44 2.15
C GLU A 172 3.88 25.55 3.13
N LYS A 173 3.11 24.48 3.34
CA LYS A 173 2.06 24.42 4.37
C LYS A 173 2.59 24.71 5.78
N ASN A 174 3.80 24.23 6.11
CA ASN A 174 4.40 24.51 7.41
C ASN A 174 4.73 26.00 7.58
N ARG A 175 5.21 26.66 6.52
CA ARG A 175 5.43 28.12 6.53
C ARG A 175 4.11 28.86 6.73
N GLU A 176 3.08 28.50 5.98
CA GLU A 176 1.75 29.12 6.11
C GLU A 176 1.19 28.97 7.54
N LEU A 177 1.32 27.78 8.15
CA LEU A 177 0.90 27.56 9.53
C LEU A 177 1.68 28.38 10.55
N ARG A 178 2.99 28.58 10.33
CA ARG A 178 3.81 29.47 11.18
C ARG A 178 3.33 30.92 11.09
N ASP A 179 3.04 31.40 9.89
CA ASP A 179 2.56 32.77 9.67
C ASP A 179 1.16 32.99 10.28
N LYS A 180 0.27 32.01 10.14
CA LYS A 180 -1.05 32.02 10.80
C LYS A 180 -0.91 32.03 12.32
N ARG A 181 -0.01 31.20 12.88
CA ARG A 181 0.27 31.18 14.32
C ARG A 181 0.79 32.52 14.82
N ALA A 182 1.70 33.15 14.09
CA ALA A 182 2.20 34.48 14.43
C ALA A 182 1.08 35.53 14.44
N THR A 183 0.21 35.49 13.44
CA THR A 183 -0.96 36.37 13.33
C THR A 183 -1.93 36.19 14.50
N TYR A 184 -2.30 34.94 14.82
CA TYR A 184 -3.18 34.67 15.96
C TYR A 184 -2.55 35.06 17.29
N SER A 185 -1.24 34.83 17.46
CA SER A 185 -0.54 35.27 18.67
C SER A 185 -0.59 36.79 18.84
N ALA A 186 -0.46 37.55 17.75
CA ALA A 186 -0.60 39.01 17.80
C ALA A 186 -2.03 39.45 18.14
N GLN A 187 -3.04 38.79 17.58
CA GLN A 187 -4.46 39.05 17.91
C GLN A 187 -4.77 38.76 19.37
N VAL A 188 -4.28 37.64 19.92
CA VAL A 188 -4.44 37.31 21.35
C VAL A 188 -3.80 38.38 22.23
N ALA A 189 -2.58 38.84 21.90
CA ALA A 189 -1.91 39.89 22.66
C ALA A 189 -2.72 41.22 22.65
N GLU A 190 -3.34 41.57 21.52
CA GLU A 190 -4.17 42.77 21.41
C GLU A 190 -5.49 42.65 22.20
N LEU A 191 -6.12 41.48 22.18
CA LEU A 191 -7.30 41.18 23.00
C LEU A 191 -6.96 41.27 24.49
N SER A 192 -5.82 40.72 24.92
CA SER A 192 -5.36 40.84 26.31
C SER A 192 -5.19 42.30 26.74
N LYS A 193 -4.58 43.15 25.92
CA LYS A 193 -4.47 44.60 26.20
C LYS A 193 -5.83 45.28 26.29
N THR A 194 -6.76 44.92 25.41
CA THR A 194 -8.12 45.47 25.40
C THR A 194 -8.87 45.08 26.67
N LEU A 195 -8.75 43.82 27.10
CA LEU A 195 -9.35 43.33 28.33
C LEU A 195 -8.80 44.05 29.57
N GLU A 196 -7.47 44.24 29.66
CA GLU A 196 -6.86 45.03 30.74
C GLU A 196 -7.38 46.47 30.77
N ALA A 197 -7.57 47.10 29.60
CA ALA A 197 -8.11 48.45 29.51
C ALA A 197 -9.57 48.52 29.97
N ILE A 198 -10.39 47.55 29.58
CA ILE A 198 -11.79 47.43 30.03
C ILE A 198 -11.84 47.22 31.55
N GLN A 199 -11.02 46.31 32.09
CA GLN A 199 -10.98 46.05 33.53
C GLN A 199 -10.60 47.31 34.32
N LYS A 200 -9.58 48.06 33.86
CA LYS A 200 -9.20 49.36 34.47
C LYS A 200 -10.35 50.37 34.42
N ARG A 201 -11.10 50.44 33.31
CA ARG A 201 -12.27 51.33 33.20
C ARG A 201 -13.40 50.90 34.13
N ALA A 202 -13.69 49.61 34.21
CA ALA A 202 -14.71 49.06 35.10
C ALA A 202 -14.40 49.38 36.57
N THR A 203 -13.15 49.20 37.01
CA THR A 203 -12.73 49.55 38.38
C THR A 203 -12.87 51.05 38.66
N ARG A 204 -12.57 51.92 37.69
CA ARG A 204 -12.78 53.37 37.82
C ARG A 204 -14.26 53.71 37.92
N ALA A 205 -15.09 53.16 37.04
CA ALA A 205 -16.54 53.36 37.06
C ALA A 205 -17.17 52.87 38.38
N GLU A 206 -16.73 51.72 38.90
CA GLU A 206 -17.19 51.21 40.20
C GLU A 206 -16.80 52.16 41.34
N THR A 207 -15.59 52.73 41.30
CA THR A 207 -15.13 53.72 42.29
C THR A 207 -15.96 55.00 42.22
N GLU A 208 -16.24 55.49 41.01
CA GLU A 208 -17.11 56.65 40.79
C GLU A 208 -18.53 56.40 41.30
N LEU A 209 -19.14 55.25 40.98
CA LEU A 209 -20.47 54.87 41.48
C LEU A 209 -20.51 54.79 43.01
N ARG A 210 -19.47 54.26 43.65
CA ARG A 210 -19.37 54.25 45.13
C ARG A 210 -19.30 55.67 45.71
N ASN A 211 -18.56 56.58 45.07
CA ASN A 211 -18.49 57.98 45.50
C ASN A 211 -19.84 58.69 45.34
N TYR A 212 -20.48 58.56 44.17
CA TYR A 212 -21.84 59.11 43.94
C TYR A 212 -22.86 58.52 44.91
N GLY A 213 -22.79 57.22 45.20
CA GLY A 213 -23.65 56.58 46.20
C GLY A 213 -23.51 57.17 47.60
N ARG A 214 -22.28 57.53 48.02
CA ARG A 214 -22.04 58.24 49.29
C ARG A 214 -22.60 59.66 49.26
N ASP A 215 -22.44 60.39 48.16
CA ASP A 215 -22.96 61.74 48.03
C ASP A 215 -24.49 61.78 48.08
N VAL A 216 -25.16 60.81 47.42
CA VAL A 216 -26.62 60.61 47.50
C VAL A 216 -27.07 60.32 48.92
N LEU A 217 -26.36 59.44 49.65
CA LEU A 217 -26.65 59.15 51.06
C LEU A 217 -26.51 60.39 51.95
N ASN A 218 -25.44 61.16 51.76
CA ASN A 218 -25.20 62.41 52.49
C ASN A 218 -26.29 63.46 52.20
N LEU A 219 -26.67 63.63 50.93
CA LEU A 219 -27.75 64.54 50.53
C LEU A 219 -29.09 64.09 51.11
N ARG A 220 -29.38 62.80 51.11
CA ARG A 220 -30.60 62.24 51.72
C ARG A 220 -30.65 62.52 53.21
N GLN A 221 -29.55 62.32 53.94
CA GLN A 221 -29.48 62.64 55.38
C GLN A 221 -29.69 64.13 55.64
N LYS A 222 -29.06 65.01 54.85
CA LYS A 222 -29.28 66.47 54.94
C LYS A 222 -30.74 66.84 54.67
N LEU A 223 -31.36 66.23 53.67
CA LEU A 223 -32.77 66.45 53.34
C LEU A 223 -33.69 66.00 54.50
N GLU A 224 -33.40 64.85 55.10
CA GLU A 224 -34.17 64.33 56.25
C GLU A 224 -34.06 65.23 57.48
N VAL A 225 -32.87 65.79 57.74
CA VAL A 225 -32.64 66.76 58.82
C VAL A 225 -33.39 68.06 58.53
N ALA A 226 -33.31 68.57 57.29
CA ALA A 226 -34.05 69.77 56.88
C ALA A 226 -35.58 69.58 56.95
N GLU A 227 -36.10 68.43 56.53
CA GLU A 227 -37.53 68.10 56.64
C GLU A 227 -37.99 67.95 58.11
N ARG A 228 -37.11 67.49 59.00
CA ARG A 228 -37.38 67.41 60.45
C ARG A 228 -37.41 68.80 61.08
N MET A 229 -36.42 69.65 60.81
CA MET A 229 -36.39 71.06 61.26
C MET A 229 -37.61 71.84 60.75
N ALA A 230 -38.01 71.62 59.50
CA ALA A 230 -39.22 72.24 58.92
C ALA A 230 -40.53 71.81 59.60
N LYS A 231 -40.58 70.62 60.20
CA LYS A 231 -41.74 70.12 60.97
C LYS A 231 -41.76 70.64 62.41
N GLU A 232 -40.60 70.88 63.01
CA GLU A 232 -40.46 71.33 64.41
C GLU A 232 -40.63 72.86 64.55
N GLU A 233 -40.17 73.67 63.59
CA GLU A 233 -40.25 75.13 63.65
C GLU A 233 -41.35 75.73 62.78
N GLY A 234 -42.60 75.66 63.25
CA GLY A 234 -43.81 76.13 62.53
C GLY A 234 -43.82 77.59 62.00
N HIS A 235 -42.75 78.39 62.13
CA HIS A 235 -42.72 79.82 61.80
C HIS A 235 -41.58 80.34 60.88
N GLN A 236 -40.70 79.51 60.28
CA GLN A 236 -39.72 79.98 59.26
C GLN A 236 -39.90 79.33 57.87
N LYS A 237 -41.12 79.38 57.34
CA LYS A 237 -41.56 78.59 56.17
C LYS A 237 -40.99 78.94 54.79
N ARG A 238 -40.25 80.03 54.55
CA ARG A 238 -39.82 80.39 53.17
C ARG A 238 -38.37 80.02 52.85
N ALA A 239 -37.42 80.26 53.76
CA ALA A 239 -36.02 79.93 53.53
C ALA A 239 -35.79 78.42 53.52
N VAL A 240 -36.36 77.70 54.49
CA VAL A 240 -36.27 76.23 54.59
C VAL A 240 -36.97 75.53 53.42
N VAL A 241 -38.11 76.06 52.95
CA VAL A 241 -38.79 75.52 51.75
C VAL A 241 -38.01 75.81 50.47
N ALA A 242 -37.35 76.98 50.36
CA ALA A 242 -36.46 77.27 49.24
C ALA A 242 -35.23 76.35 49.22
N GLU A 243 -34.65 76.06 50.38
CA GLU A 243 -33.52 75.14 50.54
C GLU A 243 -33.93 73.68 50.23
N ILE A 244 -35.10 73.23 50.71
CA ILE A 244 -35.67 71.92 50.34
C ILE A 244 -35.90 71.81 48.84
N ASN A 245 -36.40 72.87 48.19
CA ASN A 245 -36.62 72.87 46.74
C ASN A 245 -35.31 72.89 45.95
N SER A 246 -34.28 73.60 46.45
CA SER A 246 -32.93 73.59 45.88
C SER A 246 -32.30 72.19 45.96
N LEU A 247 -32.35 71.57 47.14
CA LEU A 247 -31.82 70.22 47.37
C LEU A 247 -32.59 69.15 46.57
N ARG A 248 -33.91 69.29 46.42
CA ARG A 248 -34.70 68.40 45.54
C ARG A 248 -34.33 68.56 44.07
N ARG A 249 -33.97 69.75 43.64
CA ARG A 249 -33.51 70.00 42.27
C ARG A 249 -32.13 69.38 42.03
N GLU A 250 -31.17 69.63 42.92
CA GLU A 250 -29.84 69.02 42.85
C GLU A 250 -29.90 67.48 42.92
N PHE A 251 -30.77 66.93 43.79
CA PHE A 251 -30.98 65.49 43.87
C PHE A 251 -31.53 64.90 42.57
N ARG A 252 -32.49 65.57 41.91
CA ARG A 252 -33.03 65.12 40.62
C ARG A 252 -32.00 65.23 39.49
N GLU A 253 -31.20 66.30 39.48
CA GLU A 253 -30.12 66.49 38.50
C GLU A 253 -29.03 65.42 38.68
N GLN A 254 -28.61 65.12 39.91
CA GLN A 254 -27.64 64.05 40.18
C GLN A 254 -28.21 62.66 39.93
N ALA A 255 -29.49 62.40 40.26
CA ALA A 255 -30.15 61.14 39.96
C ALA A 255 -30.31 60.92 38.44
N ALA A 256 -30.55 61.99 37.67
CA ALA A 256 -30.59 61.92 36.21
C ALA A 256 -29.21 61.61 35.63
N ILE A 257 -28.16 62.30 36.07
CA ILE A 257 -26.77 62.02 35.66
C ILE A 257 -26.36 60.59 36.04
N TYR A 258 -26.70 60.12 37.24
CA TYR A 258 -26.45 58.75 37.68
C TYR A 258 -27.16 57.72 36.80
N THR A 259 -28.44 57.96 36.45
CA THR A 259 -29.22 57.07 35.59
C THR A 259 -28.71 57.06 34.15
N GLU A 260 -28.28 58.21 33.62
CA GLU A 260 -27.65 58.36 32.31
C GLU A 260 -26.29 57.62 32.26
N LYS A 261 -25.48 57.76 33.31
CA LYS A 261 -24.20 57.03 33.43
C LYS A 261 -24.40 55.52 33.62
N LEU A 262 -25.46 55.10 34.31
CA LEU A 262 -25.86 53.69 34.43
C LEU A 262 -26.30 53.14 33.06
N ALA A 263 -27.03 53.93 32.28
CA ALA A 263 -27.45 53.58 30.92
C ALA A 263 -26.24 53.48 29.97
N GLU A 264 -25.32 54.46 29.98
CA GLU A 264 -24.05 54.43 29.23
C GLU A 264 -23.14 53.25 29.62
N ALA A 265 -23.12 52.88 30.91
CA ALA A 265 -22.39 51.71 31.38
C ALA A 265 -23.07 50.38 30.96
N SER A 266 -24.40 50.37 30.83
CA SER A 266 -25.17 49.18 30.43
C SER A 266 -25.30 48.99 28.92
N GLN A 267 -25.08 50.05 28.13
CA GLN A 267 -25.41 50.08 26.71
C GLN A 267 -24.34 50.91 25.99
N VAL A 268 -23.40 50.26 25.28
CA VAL A 268 -22.93 50.68 23.93
C VAL A 268 -21.73 49.91 23.35
N GLN A 269 -20.88 49.16 24.08
CA GLN A 269 -19.71 48.53 23.41
C GLN A 269 -19.54 47.02 23.58
N THR A 270 -19.97 46.42 24.69
CA THR A 270 -19.70 45.00 24.98
C THR A 270 -20.61 44.03 24.24
N ASP A 271 -21.90 44.32 24.08
CA ASP A 271 -22.83 43.33 23.53
C ASP A 271 -22.68 43.12 22.02
N LYS A 272 -22.49 44.19 21.24
CA LYS A 272 -22.24 44.06 19.80
C LYS A 272 -20.88 43.43 19.49
N GLN A 273 -19.83 43.81 20.21
CA GLN A 273 -18.51 43.20 20.03
C GLN A 273 -18.47 41.76 20.51
N HIS A 274 -19.20 41.42 21.57
CA HIS A 274 -19.35 40.04 22.04
C HIS A 274 -20.17 39.21 21.05
N GLU A 275 -21.27 39.73 20.53
CA GLU A 275 -22.09 39.03 19.53
C GLU A 275 -21.35 38.83 18.20
N GLU A 276 -20.58 39.83 17.74
CA GLU A 276 -19.71 39.71 16.57
C GLU A 276 -18.55 38.75 16.81
N TYR A 277 -17.91 38.78 17.98
CA TYR A 277 -16.88 37.81 18.37
C TYR A 277 -17.43 36.38 18.43
N LEU A 278 -18.62 36.19 19.01
CA LEU A 278 -19.30 34.89 19.03
C LEU A 278 -19.67 34.42 17.63
N LYS A 279 -20.13 35.33 16.74
CA LYS A 279 -20.39 35.01 15.33
C LYS A 279 -19.12 34.60 14.60
N GLN A 280 -18.01 35.32 14.81
CA GLN A 280 -16.71 34.99 14.23
C GLN A 280 -16.19 33.65 14.74
N LYS A 281 -16.27 33.37 16.04
CA LYS A 281 -15.87 32.09 16.62
C LYS A 281 -16.77 30.94 16.18
N ALA A 282 -18.07 31.17 15.99
CA ALA A 282 -18.97 30.20 15.39
C ALA A 282 -18.62 29.93 13.91
N GLN A 283 -18.20 30.94 13.16
CA GLN A 283 -17.74 30.78 11.77
C GLN A 283 -16.40 30.04 11.70
N GLU A 284 -15.44 30.35 12.56
CA GLU A 284 -14.16 29.63 12.67
C GLU A 284 -14.36 28.17 13.08
N ALA A 285 -15.27 27.90 14.02
CA ALA A 285 -15.63 26.54 14.41
C ALA A 285 -16.31 25.77 13.27
N ARG A 286 -17.20 26.41 12.51
CA ARG A 286 -17.81 25.82 11.30
C ARG A 286 -16.76 25.54 10.23
N ALA A 287 -15.89 26.50 9.92
CA ALA A 287 -14.81 26.33 8.96
C ALA A 287 -13.82 25.24 9.38
N TYR A 288 -13.53 25.11 10.69
CA TYR A 288 -12.73 24.01 11.22
C TYR A 288 -13.43 22.67 11.02
N VAL A 289 -14.72 22.55 11.37
CA VAL A 289 -15.51 21.33 11.15
C VAL A 289 -15.56 20.96 9.65
N ASP A 290 -15.74 21.94 8.76
CA ASP A 290 -15.78 21.76 7.31
C ASP A 290 -14.41 21.37 6.72
N SER A 291 -13.30 21.82 7.35
CA SER A 291 -11.93 21.48 6.94
C SER A 291 -11.49 20.07 7.36
N GLN A 292 -12.24 19.45 8.27
CA GLN A 292 -11.97 18.09 8.72
C GLN A 292 -12.55 17.07 7.73
N PRO A 293 -11.90 15.91 7.53
CA PRO A 293 -12.48 14.84 6.72
C PRO A 293 -13.86 14.46 7.27
N VAL A 294 -14.86 14.42 6.39
CA VAL A 294 -16.26 14.20 6.74
C VAL A 294 -16.38 12.85 7.47
N LEU A 295 -16.70 12.91 8.77
CA LEU A 295 -16.84 11.74 9.66
C LEU A 295 -18.15 10.98 9.42
N HIS A 296 -19.13 11.63 8.81
CA HIS A 296 -20.46 11.07 8.57
C HIS A 296 -20.70 10.91 7.07
N PRO A 297 -21.41 9.86 6.64
CA PRO A 297 -22.06 9.89 5.34
C PRO A 297 -22.95 11.15 5.28
N PRO A 298 -22.93 11.90 4.17
CA PRO A 298 -23.68 13.15 4.07
C PRO A 298 -25.17 12.88 4.30
N LYS A 299 -25.77 13.58 5.27
CA LYS A 299 -27.20 13.48 5.58
C LYS A 299 -27.96 14.50 4.74
N THR A 300 -28.73 14.03 3.78
CA THR A 300 -29.60 14.80 2.89
C THR A 300 -31.03 14.95 3.44
N GLY A 301 -31.40 14.14 4.44
CA GLY A 301 -32.76 14.07 4.98
C GLY A 301 -33.76 13.35 4.07
N GLN A 302 -33.29 12.72 3.00
CA GLN A 302 -34.11 11.96 2.05
C GLN A 302 -33.89 10.46 2.24
N THR A 303 -34.91 9.65 1.97
CA THR A 303 -34.82 8.18 2.01
C THR A 303 -35.59 7.55 0.86
N SER A 304 -35.04 6.46 0.31
CA SER A 304 -35.71 5.59 -0.67
C SER A 304 -36.44 4.41 -0.03
N LEU A 305 -36.31 4.23 1.30
CA LEU A 305 -36.91 3.12 2.02
C LEU A 305 -38.43 3.28 2.13
N SER A 306 -39.14 2.17 1.90
CA SER A 306 -40.57 2.09 2.19
C SER A 306 -40.84 2.10 3.70
N THR A 307 -42.07 2.44 4.11
CA THR A 307 -42.49 2.39 5.52
C THR A 307 -42.28 1.01 6.16
N ALA A 308 -42.49 -0.06 5.39
CA ALA A 308 -42.27 -1.43 5.84
C ALA A 308 -40.78 -1.72 6.09
N GLN A 309 -39.90 -1.29 5.17
CA GLN A 309 -38.45 -1.41 5.35
C GLN A 309 -37.95 -0.59 6.53
N ILE A 310 -38.45 0.64 6.70
CA ILE A 310 -38.11 1.47 7.86
C ILE A 310 -38.50 0.77 9.18
N ALA A 311 -39.70 0.18 9.24
CA ALA A 311 -40.13 -0.57 10.42
C ALA A 311 -39.27 -1.81 10.68
N ALA A 312 -38.92 -2.56 9.63
CA ALA A 312 -38.04 -3.73 9.71
C ALA A 312 -36.62 -3.35 10.17
N GLY A 313 -36.03 -2.30 9.61
CA GLY A 313 -34.72 -1.80 10.02
C GLY A 313 -34.71 -1.27 11.46
N LYS A 314 -35.79 -0.59 11.90
CA LYS A 314 -35.97 -0.20 13.31
C LYS A 314 -36.03 -1.40 14.25
N ALA A 315 -36.70 -2.48 13.84
CA ALA A 315 -36.73 -3.72 14.62
C ALA A 315 -35.35 -4.39 14.68
N ALA A 316 -34.62 -4.40 13.57
CA ALA A 316 -33.25 -4.92 13.52
C ALA A 316 -32.30 -4.13 14.43
N LEU A 317 -32.36 -2.79 14.42
CA LEU A 317 -31.60 -1.94 15.35
C LEU A 317 -31.91 -2.25 16.81
N ARG A 318 -33.19 -2.43 17.16
CA ARG A 318 -33.57 -2.82 18.53
C ARG A 318 -33.02 -4.20 18.90
N ASN A 319 -33.04 -5.16 17.99
CA ASN A 319 -32.49 -6.50 18.26
C ASN A 319 -30.96 -6.46 18.43
N TRP A 320 -30.26 -5.74 17.55
CA TRP A 320 -28.83 -5.47 17.69
C TRP A 320 -28.51 -4.82 19.04
N GLU A 321 -29.30 -3.84 19.47
CA GLU A 321 -29.15 -3.23 20.79
C GLU A 321 -29.41 -4.23 21.93
N ASN A 322 -30.48 -5.01 21.85
CA ASN A 322 -30.82 -6.01 22.87
C ASN A 322 -29.71 -7.06 23.04
N THR A 323 -29.03 -7.44 21.96
CA THR A 323 -27.88 -8.37 22.04
C THR A 323 -26.69 -7.77 22.80
N TRP A 324 -26.50 -6.44 22.76
CA TRP A 324 -25.51 -5.74 23.58
C TRP A 324 -25.84 -5.85 25.08
N TYR A 325 -27.05 -5.45 25.47
CA TYR A 325 -27.45 -5.43 26.89
C TYR A 325 -27.66 -6.82 27.49
N SER A 326 -27.98 -7.83 26.67
CA SER A 326 -28.00 -9.24 27.09
C SER A 326 -26.61 -9.89 27.15
N ARG A 327 -25.54 -9.12 26.87
CA ARG A 327 -24.15 -9.57 26.82
C ARG A 327 -23.89 -10.71 25.82
N ASN A 328 -24.74 -10.87 24.82
CA ASN A 328 -24.54 -11.82 23.73
C ASN A 328 -23.74 -11.16 22.60
N LEU A 329 -22.42 -11.07 22.80
CA LEU A 329 -21.55 -10.33 21.90
C LEU A 329 -21.45 -10.98 20.52
N ASP A 330 -21.51 -12.31 20.42
CA ASP A 330 -21.47 -13.00 19.12
C ASP A 330 -22.71 -12.66 18.28
N ALA A 331 -23.90 -12.64 18.90
CA ALA A 331 -25.12 -12.18 18.23
C ALA A 331 -25.04 -10.69 17.87
N HIS A 332 -24.48 -9.84 18.73
CA HIS A 332 -24.29 -8.42 18.46
C HIS A 332 -23.37 -8.18 17.26
N LEU A 333 -22.25 -8.89 17.21
CA LEU A 333 -21.25 -8.80 16.14
C LEU A 333 -21.76 -9.37 14.81
N SER A 334 -22.74 -10.28 14.84
CA SER A 334 -23.34 -10.85 13.63
C SER A 334 -24.06 -9.83 12.74
N TYR A 335 -24.42 -8.65 13.28
CA TYR A 335 -25.05 -7.58 12.51
C TYR A 335 -24.08 -6.81 11.63
N TYR A 336 -22.77 -6.93 11.83
CA TYR A 336 -21.76 -6.18 11.07
C TYR A 336 -21.43 -6.85 9.74
N THR A 337 -21.30 -6.05 8.68
CA THR A 337 -20.78 -6.55 7.40
C THR A 337 -19.25 -6.74 7.47
N PRO A 338 -18.67 -7.63 6.65
CA PRO A 338 -17.21 -7.80 6.57
C PRO A 338 -16.44 -6.51 6.21
N GLY A 339 -17.08 -5.59 5.49
CA GLY A 339 -16.51 -4.33 5.03
C GLY A 339 -17.01 -3.11 5.81
N VAL A 340 -17.46 -3.27 7.06
CA VAL A 340 -17.91 -2.14 7.88
C VAL A 340 -16.81 -1.10 8.00
N VAL A 341 -17.19 0.16 7.83
CA VAL A 341 -16.31 1.30 8.11
C VAL A 341 -16.69 1.88 9.47
N THR A 342 -15.74 1.92 10.41
CA THR A 342 -15.98 2.56 11.71
C THR A 342 -15.04 3.73 11.94
N ASP A 343 -15.63 4.90 12.21
CA ASP A 343 -14.92 6.11 12.60
C ASP A 343 -14.99 6.27 14.12
N LYS A 344 -13.84 6.21 14.79
CA LYS A 344 -13.71 6.34 16.25
C LYS A 344 -13.09 7.69 16.59
N VAL A 345 -13.83 8.49 17.34
CA VAL A 345 -13.40 9.78 17.88
C VAL A 345 -13.37 9.69 19.39
N VAL A 346 -12.19 9.91 19.98
CA VAL A 346 -12.00 9.97 21.44
C VAL A 346 -11.64 11.40 21.81
N ILE A 347 -12.38 11.96 22.77
CA ILE A 347 -12.21 13.33 23.25
C ILE A 347 -11.80 13.25 24.72
N HIS A 348 -10.59 13.70 25.01
CA HIS A 348 -9.98 13.70 26.33
C HIS A 348 -9.26 15.02 26.54
N GLU A 349 -9.52 15.71 27.67
CA GLU A 349 -8.86 16.99 28.02
C GLU A 349 -8.85 18.04 26.89
N SER A 350 -9.98 18.17 26.18
CA SER A 350 -10.14 19.06 25.02
C SER A 350 -9.26 18.73 23.79
N GLN A 351 -8.64 17.55 23.77
CA GLN A 351 -7.96 16.98 22.60
C GLN A 351 -8.86 15.95 21.92
N GLU A 352 -8.83 15.96 20.59
CA GLU A 352 -9.63 15.04 19.77
C GLU A 352 -8.70 14.09 19.01
N HIS A 353 -8.87 12.78 19.25
CA HIS A 353 -8.14 11.73 18.56
C HIS A 353 -9.09 10.96 17.64
N ARG A 354 -8.82 11.04 16.34
CA ARG A 354 -9.65 10.42 15.29
C ARG A 354 -8.92 9.25 14.67
N ASN A 355 -9.55 8.08 14.69
CA ASN A 355 -9.04 6.86 14.08
C ASN A 355 -10.14 6.18 13.27
N LYS A 356 -9.77 5.66 12.09
CA LYS A 356 -10.60 4.68 11.38
C LYS A 356 -10.19 3.29 11.85
N ILE A 357 -11.16 2.52 12.32
CA ILE A 357 -10.92 1.15 12.79
C ILE A 357 -11.58 0.15 11.85
N ASP A 358 -10.87 -0.94 11.59
CA ASP A 358 -11.39 -2.06 10.80
C ASP A 358 -12.30 -2.99 11.63
N LEU A 359 -12.90 -3.99 10.99
CA LEU A 359 -13.79 -4.93 11.68
C LEU A 359 -13.11 -5.69 12.82
N GLN A 360 -11.83 -6.05 12.69
CA GLN A 360 -11.13 -6.81 13.73
C GLN A 360 -10.88 -5.93 14.97
N GLN A 361 -10.46 -4.69 14.75
CA GLN A 361 -10.28 -3.69 15.79
C GLN A 361 -11.61 -3.31 16.44
N LEU A 362 -12.67 -3.09 15.64
CA LEU A 362 -14.03 -2.87 16.12
C LEU A 362 -14.49 -4.00 17.04
N GLN A 363 -14.31 -5.25 16.62
CA GLN A 363 -14.66 -6.41 17.44
C GLN A 363 -13.89 -6.43 18.76
N SER A 364 -12.58 -6.20 18.71
CA SER A 364 -11.72 -6.13 19.90
C SER A 364 -12.20 -5.05 20.86
N ASP A 365 -12.38 -3.83 20.36
CA ASP A 365 -12.83 -2.67 21.13
C ASP A 365 -14.22 -2.92 21.72
N LEU A 366 -15.16 -3.52 20.97
CA LEU A 366 -16.48 -3.87 21.49
C LEU A 366 -16.40 -4.93 22.59
N ARG A 367 -15.48 -5.90 22.49
CA ARG A 367 -15.25 -6.89 23.56
C ARG A 367 -14.78 -6.18 24.83
N GLU A 368 -13.82 -5.26 24.69
CA GLU A 368 -13.30 -4.47 25.81
C GLU A 368 -14.40 -3.59 26.41
N MET A 369 -15.15 -2.86 25.58
CA MET A 369 -16.23 -1.97 26.02
C MET A 369 -17.33 -2.74 26.77
N ASN A 370 -17.61 -3.99 26.39
CA ASN A 370 -18.61 -4.85 27.04
C ASN A 370 -18.14 -5.40 28.41
N THR A 371 -16.85 -5.26 28.77
CA THR A 371 -16.39 -5.57 30.13
C THR A 371 -16.88 -4.56 31.16
N TYR A 372 -17.30 -3.37 30.71
CA TYR A 372 -17.71 -2.26 31.56
C TYR A 372 -19.24 -2.12 31.65
N GLY A 373 -19.73 -1.66 32.80
CA GLY A 373 -21.16 -1.44 33.07
C GLY A 373 -21.70 -0.16 32.45
N TRP A 374 -21.87 -0.12 31.13
CA TRP A 374 -22.47 1.02 30.43
C TRP A 374 -23.99 1.11 30.68
N SER A 375 -24.45 2.31 31.01
CA SER A 375 -25.86 2.63 31.22
C SER A 375 -26.44 3.38 30.02
N LYS A 376 -27.59 2.93 29.52
CA LYS A 376 -28.33 3.59 28.44
C LYS A 376 -28.91 4.92 28.93
N VAL A 377 -28.64 6.02 28.22
CA VAL A 377 -29.23 7.32 28.52
C VAL A 377 -30.32 7.66 27.50
N LYS A 378 -29.99 7.58 26.21
CA LYS A 378 -30.91 7.95 25.13
C LYS A 378 -30.67 7.08 23.91
N MET A 379 -31.75 6.83 23.17
CA MET A 379 -31.71 6.25 21.85
C MET A 379 -32.62 7.06 20.92
N ASP A 380 -32.07 7.54 19.83
CA ASP A 380 -32.82 8.15 18.73
C ASP A 380 -32.72 7.27 17.48
N THR A 381 -33.65 7.45 16.55
CA THR A 381 -33.61 6.74 15.26
C THR A 381 -33.95 7.67 14.13
N GLN A 382 -33.16 7.60 13.06
CA GLN A 382 -33.29 8.42 11.85
C GLN A 382 -33.27 7.50 10.62
N VAL A 383 -33.56 8.08 9.45
CA VAL A 383 -33.50 7.40 8.15
C VAL A 383 -32.80 8.30 7.15
N GLU A 384 -31.94 7.72 6.32
CA GLU A 384 -31.15 8.45 5.33
C GLU A 384 -30.81 7.50 4.16
N GLY A 385 -31.09 7.89 2.93
CA GLY A 385 -30.92 7.05 1.76
C GLY A 385 -31.59 5.68 1.93
N GLU A 386 -30.80 4.62 1.86
CA GLU A 386 -31.22 3.22 2.07
C GLU A 386 -30.94 2.72 3.49
N SER A 387 -30.61 3.62 4.42
CA SER A 387 -30.21 3.28 5.78
C SER A 387 -31.23 3.70 6.83
N VAL A 388 -31.38 2.84 7.84
CA VAL A 388 -31.96 3.20 9.13
C VAL A 388 -30.80 3.42 10.11
N ILE A 389 -30.80 4.56 10.78
CA ILE A 389 -29.69 5.01 11.63
C ILE A 389 -30.13 4.99 13.09
N GLY A 390 -29.43 4.26 13.96
CA GLY A 390 -29.61 4.31 15.41
C GLY A 390 -28.56 5.19 16.07
N ILE A 391 -28.96 6.08 16.97
CA ILE A 391 -28.04 6.93 17.74
C ILE A 391 -28.21 6.61 19.23
N ASN A 392 -27.23 5.93 19.81
CA ASN A 392 -27.25 5.48 21.20
C ASN A 392 -26.26 6.27 22.04
N ARG A 393 -26.74 6.93 23.09
CA ARG A 393 -25.89 7.56 24.12
C ARG A 393 -25.81 6.66 25.34
N LEU A 394 -24.62 6.17 25.62
CA LEU A 394 -24.27 5.39 26.80
C LEU A 394 -23.41 6.21 27.75
N THR A 395 -23.51 5.93 29.04
CA THR A 395 -22.69 6.58 30.07
C THR A 395 -22.14 5.58 31.06
N ARG A 396 -21.00 5.90 31.65
CA ARG A 396 -20.38 5.13 32.71
C ARG A 396 -19.71 6.07 33.69
N LEU A 397 -19.94 5.85 34.99
CA LEU A 397 -19.20 6.53 36.04
C LEU A 397 -17.74 6.05 36.08
N VAL A 398 -16.79 6.98 36.09
CA VAL A 398 -15.35 6.70 36.16
C VAL A 398 -14.76 7.18 37.48
N THR A 399 -15.09 8.41 37.87
CA THR A 399 -14.65 8.98 39.16
C THR A 399 -15.88 9.42 39.94
N PRO A 400 -16.21 8.77 41.08
CA PRO A 400 -17.28 9.25 41.94
C PRO A 400 -16.92 10.61 42.53
N ALA A 401 -17.93 11.43 42.82
CA ALA A 401 -17.73 12.66 43.58
C ALA A 401 -17.15 12.31 44.96
N ALA A 402 -16.05 12.95 45.33
CA ALA A 402 -15.41 12.71 46.61
C ALA A 402 -16.20 13.33 47.78
N ASP A 403 -16.90 14.44 47.53
CA ASP A 403 -17.72 15.20 48.47
C ASP A 403 -18.78 16.04 47.74
N GLU A 404 -19.57 16.83 48.48
CA GLU A 404 -20.65 17.68 47.96
C GLU A 404 -20.18 18.80 47.01
N ASN A 405 -18.89 19.15 47.03
CA ASN A 405 -18.31 20.20 46.19
C ASN A 405 -17.56 19.64 44.96
N ALA A 406 -17.39 18.31 44.87
CA ALA A 406 -16.71 17.64 43.78
C ALA A 406 -17.71 17.11 42.72
N THR A 407 -17.37 17.26 41.44
CA THR A 407 -18.21 16.75 40.34
C THR A 407 -17.79 15.33 39.97
N ALA A 408 -18.73 14.40 39.96
CA ALA A 408 -18.51 13.05 39.45
C ALA A 408 -18.17 13.09 37.95
N LEU A 409 -17.18 12.30 37.54
CA LEU A 409 -16.72 12.22 36.15
C LEU A 409 -17.18 10.93 35.50
N TYR A 410 -17.61 11.06 34.25
CA TYR A 410 -18.19 10.01 33.45
C TYR A 410 -17.46 9.88 32.12
N ASN A 411 -17.49 8.67 31.57
CA ASN A 411 -17.28 8.47 30.15
C ASN A 411 -18.65 8.44 29.47
N ILE A 412 -18.78 9.19 28.37
CA ILE A 412 -19.97 9.21 27.52
C ILE A 412 -19.59 8.61 26.19
N TRP A 413 -20.35 7.64 25.73
CA TRP A 413 -20.13 7.00 24.43
C TRP A 413 -21.38 7.14 23.58
N ILE A 414 -21.26 7.86 22.47
CA ILE A 414 -22.31 8.00 21.46
C ILE A 414 -21.95 7.08 20.30
N ARG A 415 -22.89 6.19 19.95
CA ARG A 415 -22.78 5.27 18.82
C ARG A 415 -23.83 5.65 17.78
N GLU A 416 -23.41 6.08 16.60
CA GLU A 416 -24.28 6.28 15.46
C GLU A 416 -24.09 5.11 14.49
N VAL A 417 -25.12 4.29 14.32
CA VAL A 417 -25.05 3.00 13.61
C VAL A 417 -25.93 3.03 12.39
N TRP A 418 -25.35 2.78 11.21
CA TRP A 418 -26.05 2.82 9.94
C TRP A 418 -26.31 1.40 9.43
N MET A 419 -27.58 1.00 9.42
CA MET A 419 -28.01 -0.30 8.93
C MET A 419 -28.74 -0.18 7.60
N HIS A 420 -28.39 -1.04 6.65
CA HIS A 420 -29.13 -1.18 5.41
C HIS A 420 -29.41 -2.66 5.11
N GLU A 421 -30.31 -2.92 4.18
CA GLU A 421 -30.72 -4.27 3.80
C GLU A 421 -29.68 -4.88 2.83
N VAL A 422 -29.09 -6.01 3.24
CA VAL A 422 -28.15 -6.80 2.43
C VAL A 422 -28.74 -8.20 2.26
N GLY A 423 -29.27 -8.49 1.07
CA GLY A 423 -30.09 -9.68 0.84
C GLY A 423 -31.38 -9.60 1.66
N ASN A 424 -31.64 -10.60 2.51
CA ASN A 424 -32.83 -10.63 3.40
C ASN A 424 -32.49 -10.27 4.86
N ALA A 425 -31.36 -9.61 5.11
CA ALA A 425 -30.91 -9.26 6.45
C ALA A 425 -30.47 -7.81 6.54
N TRP A 426 -30.83 -7.15 7.64
CA TRP A 426 -30.33 -5.81 7.97
C TRP A 426 -28.94 -5.92 8.56
N LYS A 427 -27.97 -5.21 7.95
CA LYS A 427 -26.57 -5.25 8.36
C LYS A 427 -26.01 -3.85 8.55
N ILE A 428 -25.10 -3.72 9.50
CA ILE A 428 -24.34 -2.52 9.80
C ILE A 428 -23.18 -2.46 8.83
N HIS A 429 -23.16 -1.40 8.04
CA HIS A 429 -22.12 -1.13 7.05
C HIS A 429 -21.27 0.09 7.42
N HIS A 430 -21.78 0.94 8.32
CA HIS A 430 -21.05 2.08 8.84
C HIS A 430 -21.43 2.37 10.30
N GLU A 431 -20.46 2.75 11.11
CA GLU A 431 -20.67 3.16 12.50
C GLU A 431 -19.73 4.29 12.90
N VAL A 432 -20.23 5.27 13.66
CA VAL A 432 -19.43 6.36 14.21
C VAL A 432 -19.47 6.31 15.73
N TRP A 433 -18.30 6.35 16.36
CA TRP A 433 -18.15 6.42 17.82
C TRP A 433 -17.64 7.80 18.21
N GLN A 434 -18.33 8.43 19.16
CA GLN A 434 -17.83 9.60 19.86
C GLN A 434 -17.74 9.26 21.34
N ILE A 435 -16.52 9.20 21.86
CA ILE A 435 -16.23 8.84 23.24
C ILE A 435 -15.67 10.09 23.93
N TYR A 436 -16.40 10.60 24.91
CA TYR A 436 -15.96 11.69 25.77
C TYR A 436 -15.49 11.09 27.08
N GLU A 437 -14.24 11.30 27.43
CA GLU A 437 -13.65 10.74 28.65
C GLU A 437 -13.56 11.78 29.77
N ASN A 438 -13.79 11.33 31.01
CA ASN A 438 -13.65 12.15 32.22
C ASN A 438 -14.43 13.47 32.18
N VAL A 439 -15.67 13.45 31.67
CA VAL A 439 -16.53 14.62 31.60
C VAL A 439 -17.57 14.64 32.72
N PRO A 440 -17.94 15.81 33.26
CA PRO A 440 -19.11 15.94 34.12
C PRO A 440 -20.39 15.49 33.42
N ASN A 441 -21.34 14.94 34.17
CA ASN A 441 -22.68 14.65 33.68
C ASN A 441 -23.54 15.91 33.74
N PHE A 442 -23.46 16.77 32.72
CA PHE A 442 -24.34 17.94 32.54
C PHE A 442 -25.65 17.57 31.84
#